data_AF-Q9T3B0-F1
#
_entry.id   AF-Q9T3B0-F1
#
_cell.length_a   1.000
_cell.length_b   1.000
_cell.length_c   1.000
_cell.angle_alpha   90.00
_cell.angle_beta   90.00
_cell.angle_gamma   90.00
#
_symmetry.space_group_name_H-M   'P 1'
#
loop_
_entity.id
_entity.type
_entity.pdbx_description
1 polymer ?
#
loop_
_entity_poly.entity_id
_entity_poly.type
_entity_poly.pdbx_seq_one_letter_code
_entity_poly.pdbx_strand_id
1 'polypeptide(L)'
;MFVMNMVMPDPLPESEIQRVAYSAWQQIHVRKPTDPETKEAEKAYVTKYGFEVSSPSSDKLDPAKKMSNQFFLANRYKSYATCNENLKVAYDAERKGFVYWTQENGCWTLVDQDMFETMLFNFIIDEELLVRPYTTTEDFVKKVVGVLRKIVPSFSTSDMLVNGANLIDAVIQKVEEGLQTIDPSSDHNFMYQVPLRLGPLNQLPPLTDRFKEALIRLVGPDPADLNRLRLFFHHCLTYQPGSNIAFLLSGDQGTGKSTLEKIVTKLLGEDRCHAMRLAELHNESARTALRNARVLFVNEVYELETGTPAFEILKTLTGRDLVSNKVLYVGFFKFTFRGVVVLLSNKPEKDLGSGFADFAMRDRVIEIPNPAQERRTRRPCIPKVPFVR
;
A
#
# COMPACT_ATOMS: atom_id res chain seq x y z
N MET A 1 -4.62 27.74 -34.16
CA MET A 1 -3.46 27.09 -34.81
C MET A 1 -3.36 25.70 -34.17
N PHE A 2 -3.61 24.67 -34.98
CA PHE A 2 -3.58 23.21 -34.75
C PHE A 2 -4.45 22.58 -33.63
N VAL A 3 -5.58 22.02 -34.06
CA VAL A 3 -6.33 20.91 -33.44
C VAL A 3 -5.80 19.61 -34.05
N MET A 4 -5.43 18.63 -33.24
CA MET A 4 -4.99 17.30 -33.70
C MET A 4 -6.10 16.29 -33.41
N ASN A 5 -6.80 15.86 -34.46
CA ASN A 5 -7.78 14.77 -34.42
C ASN A 5 -7.05 13.42 -34.26
N MET A 6 -7.39 12.63 -33.24
CA MET A 6 -7.08 11.20 -33.21
C MET A 6 -8.27 10.41 -33.74
N VAL A 7 -8.04 9.72 -34.85
CA VAL A 7 -8.97 8.79 -35.49
C VAL A 7 -8.90 7.46 -34.74
N MET A 8 -10.04 6.95 -34.29
CA MET A 8 -10.18 5.59 -33.74
C MET A 8 -9.93 4.57 -34.86
N PRO A 9 -9.25 3.45 -34.62
CA PRO A 9 -9.08 2.41 -35.63
C PRO A 9 -10.44 1.78 -35.98
N ASP A 10 -10.66 1.54 -37.28
CA ASP A 10 -11.88 0.91 -37.78
C ASP A 10 -12.07 -0.50 -37.18
N PRO A 11 -13.32 -0.92 -36.93
CA PRO A 11 -13.61 -2.29 -36.51
C PRO A 11 -13.07 -3.29 -37.54
N LEU A 12 -12.57 -4.43 -37.04
CA LEU A 12 -12.01 -5.50 -37.88
C LEU A 12 -13.00 -5.90 -38.98
N PRO A 13 -12.53 -6.18 -40.21
CA PRO A 13 -13.39 -6.66 -41.30
C PRO A 13 -14.20 -7.88 -40.85
N GLU A 14 -15.45 -7.99 -41.30
CA GLU A 14 -16.35 -9.09 -40.93
C GLU A 14 -15.76 -10.47 -41.24
N SER A 15 -14.90 -10.57 -42.26
CA SER A 15 -14.14 -11.77 -42.60
C SER A 15 -13.10 -12.16 -41.55
N GLU A 16 -12.50 -11.21 -40.84
CA GLU A 16 -11.60 -11.46 -39.70
C GLU A 16 -12.36 -11.81 -38.42
N ILE A 17 -13.50 -11.16 -38.19
CA ILE A 17 -14.40 -11.50 -37.07
C ILE A 17 -14.92 -12.93 -37.24
N GLN A 18 -15.32 -13.32 -38.45
CA GLN A 18 -15.75 -14.68 -38.77
C GLN A 18 -14.60 -15.69 -38.68
N ARG A 19 -13.36 -15.32 -39.06
CA ARG A 19 -12.17 -16.17 -38.89
C ARG A 19 -11.86 -16.45 -37.41
N VAL A 20 -11.97 -15.43 -36.57
CA VAL A 20 -11.76 -15.53 -35.11
C VAL A 20 -12.90 -16.32 -34.46
N ALA A 21 -14.15 -16.07 -34.86
CA ALA A 21 -15.32 -16.80 -34.36
C ALA A 21 -15.30 -18.28 -34.77
N TYR A 22 -14.87 -18.62 -35.99
CA TYR A 22 -14.76 -20.01 -36.45
C TYR A 22 -13.58 -20.75 -35.79
N SER A 23 -12.45 -20.08 -35.57
CA SER A 23 -11.33 -20.63 -34.79
C SER A 23 -11.75 -20.90 -33.34
N ALA A 24 -12.54 -20.01 -32.74
CA ALA A 24 -13.13 -20.22 -31.43
C ALA A 24 -14.17 -21.36 -31.45
N TRP A 25 -15.02 -21.45 -32.47
CA TRP A 25 -16.03 -22.51 -32.60
C TRP A 25 -15.40 -23.91 -32.77
N GLN A 26 -14.33 -24.05 -33.57
CA GLN A 26 -13.56 -25.29 -33.72
C GLN A 26 -12.89 -25.73 -32.41
N GLN A 27 -12.49 -24.77 -31.56
CA GLN A 27 -11.94 -25.06 -30.23
C GLN A 27 -13.02 -25.50 -29.23
N ILE A 28 -14.26 -25.02 -29.40
CA ILE A 28 -15.41 -25.37 -28.55
C ILE A 28 -15.98 -26.76 -28.89
N HIS A 29 -15.92 -27.21 -30.15
CA HIS A 29 -16.60 -28.45 -30.60
C HIS A 29 -15.66 -29.59 -30.99
N VAL A 30 -14.65 -29.90 -30.17
CA VAL A 30 -13.92 -31.18 -30.26
C VAL A 30 -14.74 -32.32 -29.63
N ARG A 31 -15.84 -32.68 -30.28
CA ARG A 31 -16.40 -34.05 -30.22
C ARG A 31 -16.54 -34.52 -31.65
N LYS A 32 -15.99 -35.72 -31.95
CA LYS A 32 -16.05 -36.33 -33.28
C LYS A 32 -17.49 -36.29 -33.82
N PRO A 33 -17.76 -35.68 -34.98
CA PRO A 33 -19.08 -35.73 -35.59
C PRO A 33 -19.37 -37.18 -36.00
N THR A 34 -20.44 -37.75 -35.43
CA THR A 34 -20.96 -39.06 -35.81
C THR A 34 -21.91 -38.97 -37.00
N ASP A 35 -22.27 -37.76 -37.43
CA ASP A 35 -23.26 -37.51 -38.47
C ASP A 35 -22.60 -37.32 -39.87
N PRO A 36 -23.01 -38.08 -40.90
CA PRO A 36 -22.44 -38.01 -42.25
C PRO A 36 -22.55 -36.65 -42.95
N GLU A 37 -23.62 -35.88 -42.71
CA GLU A 37 -23.82 -34.57 -43.38
C GLU A 37 -22.79 -33.53 -42.93
N THR A 38 -22.36 -33.58 -41.66
CA THR A 38 -21.34 -32.66 -41.13
C THR A 38 -19.96 -32.95 -41.72
N LYS A 39 -19.69 -34.23 -42.08
CA LYS A 39 -18.43 -34.63 -42.72
C LYS A 39 -18.35 -34.19 -44.18
N GLU A 40 -19.45 -34.18 -44.93
CA GLU A 40 -19.46 -33.66 -46.30
C GLU A 40 -19.30 -32.13 -46.33
N ALA A 41 -19.92 -31.40 -45.39
CA ALA A 41 -19.74 -29.96 -45.24
C ALA A 41 -18.28 -29.60 -44.86
N GLU A 42 -17.67 -30.37 -43.96
CA GLU A 42 -16.28 -30.18 -43.55
C GLU A 42 -15.29 -30.49 -44.70
N LYS A 43 -15.54 -31.54 -45.48
CA LYS A 43 -14.72 -31.91 -46.64
C LYS A 43 -14.83 -30.88 -47.77
N ALA A 44 -16.02 -30.35 -48.04
CA ALA A 44 -16.23 -29.28 -49.02
C ALA A 44 -15.53 -27.96 -48.61
N TYR A 45 -15.51 -27.66 -47.31
CA TYR A 45 -14.85 -26.46 -46.77
C TYR A 45 -13.32 -26.57 -46.78
N VAL A 46 -12.77 -27.74 -46.41
CA VAL A 46 -11.33 -28.01 -46.44
C VAL A 46 -10.77 -28.02 -47.87
N THR A 47 -11.50 -28.61 -48.84
CA THR A 47 -11.11 -28.58 -50.25
C THR A 47 -11.15 -27.18 -50.86
N LYS A 48 -12.05 -26.30 -50.38
CA LYS A 48 -12.16 -24.91 -50.88
C LYS A 48 -11.01 -24.00 -50.43
N TYR A 49 -10.36 -24.30 -49.30
CA TYR A 49 -9.38 -23.41 -48.67
C TYR A 49 -8.00 -24.03 -48.38
N GLY A 50 -7.76 -25.30 -48.75
CA GLY A 50 -6.42 -25.86 -48.93
C GLY A 50 -5.61 -26.19 -47.66
N PHE A 51 -6.25 -26.64 -46.58
CA PHE A 51 -5.55 -26.97 -45.32
C PHE A 51 -5.48 -28.47 -45.04
N GLU A 52 -4.28 -29.03 -44.89
CA GLU A 52 -4.07 -30.41 -44.40
C GLU A 52 -4.09 -30.45 -42.86
N VAL A 53 -4.92 -31.33 -42.30
CA VAL A 53 -5.03 -31.56 -40.85
C VAL A 53 -4.28 -32.84 -40.49
N SER A 54 -3.24 -32.76 -39.66
CA SER A 54 -2.60 -33.93 -39.05
C SER A 54 -3.14 -34.18 -37.64
N SER A 55 -3.52 -35.43 -37.37
CA SER A 55 -4.16 -35.89 -36.13
C SER A 55 -3.19 -36.02 -34.94
N PRO A 56 -3.67 -35.91 -33.69
CA PRO A 56 -2.82 -35.75 -32.50
C PRO A 56 -2.28 -37.09 -31.98
N SER A 57 -0.96 -37.20 -31.83
CA SER A 57 -0.32 -38.27 -31.07
C SER A 57 -0.20 -37.89 -29.58
N SER A 58 -0.34 -38.90 -28.73
CA SER A 58 -0.17 -38.85 -27.29
C SER A 58 1.30 -38.61 -26.93
N ASP A 59 1.69 -37.38 -26.65
CA ASP A 59 2.97 -37.13 -25.99
C ASP A 59 2.99 -35.82 -25.19
N LYS A 60 3.84 -35.82 -24.16
CA LYS A 60 4.09 -34.73 -23.20
C LYS A 60 3.99 -33.36 -23.87
N LEU A 61 3.11 -32.49 -23.35
CA LEU A 61 2.97 -31.12 -23.85
C LEU A 61 4.35 -30.44 -23.90
N ASP A 62 4.75 -30.09 -25.12
CA ASP A 62 5.93 -29.28 -25.45
C ASP A 62 6.06 -28.11 -24.46
N PRO A 63 7.22 -27.93 -23.79
CA PRO A 63 7.50 -26.78 -22.92
C PRO A 63 7.09 -25.43 -23.54
N ALA A 64 7.20 -25.29 -24.87
CA ALA A 64 6.80 -24.09 -25.59
C ALA A 64 5.28 -23.81 -25.47
N LYS A 65 4.44 -24.85 -25.56
CA LYS A 65 2.97 -24.73 -25.40
C LYS A 65 2.56 -24.40 -23.96
N LYS A 66 3.28 -24.91 -22.95
CA LYS A 66 3.03 -24.57 -21.53
C LYS A 66 3.37 -23.12 -21.20
N MET A 67 4.49 -22.62 -21.73
CA MET A 67 4.91 -21.22 -21.53
C MET A 67 3.97 -20.25 -22.25
N SER A 68 3.47 -20.64 -23.43
CA SER A 68 2.45 -19.90 -24.20
C SER A 68 1.14 -19.69 -23.42
N ASN A 69 0.62 -20.72 -22.76
CA ASN A 69 -0.63 -20.60 -21.99
C ASN A 69 -0.51 -19.68 -20.76
N GLN A 70 0.62 -19.73 -20.03
CA GLN A 70 0.85 -18.84 -18.87
C GLN A 70 0.97 -17.39 -19.31
N PHE A 71 1.67 -17.14 -20.42
CA PHE A 71 1.84 -15.81 -20.98
C PHE A 71 0.52 -15.25 -21.51
N PHE A 72 -0.29 -16.08 -22.17
CA PHE A 72 -1.63 -15.71 -22.60
C PHE A 72 -2.52 -15.28 -21.43
N LEU A 73 -2.58 -16.09 -20.37
CA LEU A 73 -3.37 -15.80 -19.17
C LEU A 73 -2.89 -14.57 -18.42
N ALA A 74 -1.57 -14.42 -18.25
CA ALA A 74 -1.00 -13.25 -17.59
C ALA A 74 -1.37 -11.96 -18.36
N ASN A 75 -1.29 -11.98 -19.69
CA ASN A 75 -1.72 -10.84 -20.50
C ASN A 75 -3.23 -10.60 -20.40
N ARG A 76 -4.05 -11.65 -20.39
CA ARG A 76 -5.51 -11.52 -20.23
C ARG A 76 -5.87 -10.89 -18.88
N TYR A 77 -5.25 -11.35 -17.79
CA TYR A 77 -5.45 -10.77 -16.46
C TYR A 77 -4.96 -9.31 -16.39
N LYS A 78 -3.79 -9.01 -16.98
CA LYS A 78 -3.30 -7.63 -17.10
C LYS A 78 -4.31 -6.76 -17.84
N SER A 79 -4.87 -7.24 -18.95
CA SER A 79 -5.91 -6.53 -19.70
C SER A 79 -7.18 -6.37 -18.89
N TYR A 80 -7.66 -7.42 -18.22
CA TYR A 80 -8.81 -7.37 -17.32
C TYR A 80 -8.65 -6.29 -16.24
N ALA A 81 -7.50 -6.27 -15.55
CA ALA A 81 -7.18 -5.23 -14.59
C ALA A 81 -7.18 -3.85 -15.25
N THR A 82 -6.47 -3.68 -16.37
CA THR A 82 -6.36 -2.38 -17.04
C THR A 82 -7.70 -1.85 -17.58
N CYS A 83 -8.58 -2.73 -18.05
CA CYS A 83 -9.90 -2.41 -18.60
C CYS A 83 -10.98 -2.24 -17.53
N ASN A 84 -10.74 -2.75 -16.32
CA ASN A 84 -11.57 -2.44 -15.18
C ASN A 84 -11.14 -1.06 -14.67
N GLU A 85 -11.94 -0.03 -14.97
CA GLU A 85 -11.64 1.37 -14.61
C GLU A 85 -11.29 1.54 -13.12
N ASN A 86 -11.72 0.61 -12.27
CA ASN A 86 -11.52 0.61 -10.84
C ASN A 86 -10.32 -0.23 -10.36
N LEU A 87 -9.52 -0.87 -11.22
CA LEU A 87 -8.52 -1.86 -10.77
C LEU A 87 -7.23 -1.91 -11.60
N LYS A 88 -6.28 -1.00 -11.40
CA LYS A 88 -4.94 -1.16 -12.03
C LYS A 88 -4.06 -2.08 -11.19
N VAL A 89 -3.23 -2.89 -11.83
CA VAL A 89 -2.25 -3.76 -11.15
C VAL A 89 -0.81 -3.38 -11.51
N ALA A 90 0.05 -3.35 -10.50
CA ALA A 90 1.48 -3.12 -10.66
C ALA A 90 2.27 -3.95 -9.64
N TYR A 91 3.59 -4.00 -9.82
CA TYR A 91 4.50 -4.67 -8.90
C TYR A 91 5.34 -3.63 -8.14
N ASP A 92 5.21 -3.61 -6.81
CA ASP A 92 6.08 -2.84 -5.93
C ASP A 92 7.37 -3.62 -5.72
N ALA A 93 8.45 -3.16 -6.35
CA ALA A 93 9.75 -3.82 -6.32
C ALA A 93 10.35 -3.83 -4.91
N GLU A 94 10.06 -2.81 -4.11
CA GLU A 94 10.65 -2.64 -2.78
C GLU A 94 9.92 -3.47 -1.72
N ARG A 95 8.58 -3.54 -1.81
CA ARG A 95 7.77 -4.42 -0.95
C ARG A 95 7.69 -5.85 -1.46
N LYS A 96 8.22 -6.13 -2.65
CA LYS A 96 8.21 -7.43 -3.33
C LYS A 96 6.81 -8.04 -3.41
N GLY A 97 5.83 -7.22 -3.78
CA GLY A 97 4.43 -7.60 -3.82
C GLY A 97 3.66 -6.88 -4.91
N PHE A 98 2.50 -7.43 -5.25
CA PHE A 98 1.57 -6.75 -6.15
C PHE A 98 0.78 -5.70 -5.40
N VAL A 99 0.54 -4.59 -6.08
CA VAL A 99 -0.27 -3.48 -5.62
C VAL A 99 -1.41 -3.26 -6.59
N TYR A 100 -2.55 -2.86 -6.07
CA TYR A 100 -3.70 -2.48 -6.88
C TYR A 100 -4.11 -1.06 -6.61
N TRP A 101 -4.32 -0.31 -7.68
CA TRP A 101 -4.96 0.99 -7.59
C TRP A 101 -6.45 0.79 -7.67
N THR A 102 -7.17 1.36 -6.70
CA THR A 102 -8.63 1.40 -6.72
C THR A 102 -9.09 2.84 -6.81
N GLN A 103 -9.92 3.15 -7.81
CA GLN A 103 -10.46 4.51 -7.97
C GLN A 103 -11.26 4.95 -6.75
N GLU A 104 -12.02 4.04 -6.13
CA GLU A 104 -12.84 4.29 -4.95
C GLU A 104 -12.04 4.90 -3.78
N ASN A 105 -10.77 4.51 -3.62
CA ASN A 105 -9.90 4.97 -2.54
C ASN A 105 -8.77 5.91 -3.00
N GLY A 106 -8.63 6.15 -4.31
CA GLY A 106 -7.59 7.00 -4.89
C GLY A 106 -6.15 6.60 -4.52
N CYS A 107 -5.92 5.33 -4.16
CA CYS A 107 -4.62 4.87 -3.67
C CYS A 107 -4.27 3.46 -4.15
N TRP A 108 -2.97 3.20 -4.21
CA TRP A 108 -2.39 1.87 -4.37
C TRP A 108 -2.39 1.13 -3.04
N THR A 109 -3.01 -0.04 -3.02
CA THR A 109 -3.06 -0.92 -1.87
C THR A 109 -2.18 -2.13 -2.12
N LEU A 110 -1.26 -2.41 -1.19
CA LEU A 110 -0.49 -3.65 -1.22
C LEU A 110 -1.41 -4.81 -0.90
N VAL A 111 -1.42 -5.79 -1.80
CA VAL A 111 -2.16 -7.04 -1.62
C VAL A 111 -1.17 -8.13 -1.21
N ASP A 112 -1.55 -8.91 -0.21
CA ASP A 112 -0.81 -10.10 0.18
C ASP A 112 -0.81 -11.12 -0.96
N GLN A 113 0.24 -11.95 -1.00
CA GLN A 113 0.42 -12.88 -2.10
C GLN A 113 -0.73 -13.89 -2.16
N ASP A 114 -1.25 -14.34 -1.01
CA ASP A 114 -2.33 -15.33 -0.95
C ASP A 114 -3.65 -14.73 -1.47
N MET A 115 -3.98 -13.50 -1.08
CA MET A 115 -5.14 -12.80 -1.65
C MET A 115 -4.97 -12.53 -3.15
N PHE A 116 -3.77 -12.15 -3.60
CA PHE A 116 -3.49 -11.99 -5.04
C PHE A 116 -3.70 -13.30 -5.80
N GLU A 117 -3.13 -14.40 -5.28
CA GLU A 117 -3.28 -15.74 -5.85
C GLU A 117 -4.74 -16.19 -5.86
N THR A 118 -5.52 -15.86 -4.83
CA THR A 118 -6.97 -16.13 -4.75
C THR A 118 -7.76 -15.32 -5.77
N MET A 119 -7.48 -14.02 -5.91
CA MET A 119 -8.11 -13.17 -6.93
C MET A 119 -7.83 -13.69 -8.34
N LEU A 120 -6.58 -14.06 -8.61
CA LEU A 120 -6.16 -14.61 -9.89
C LEU A 120 -6.80 -15.98 -10.15
N PHE A 121 -6.91 -16.83 -9.13
CA PHE A 121 -7.60 -18.11 -9.20
C PHE A 121 -9.07 -17.95 -9.57
N ASN A 122 -9.78 -17.03 -8.90
CA ASN A 122 -11.17 -16.73 -9.21
C ASN A 122 -11.34 -16.21 -10.65
N PHE A 123 -10.46 -15.30 -11.09
CA PHE A 123 -10.44 -14.85 -12.48
C PHE A 123 -10.24 -15.99 -13.49
N ILE A 124 -9.34 -16.93 -13.21
CA ILE A 124 -9.09 -18.09 -14.08
C ILE A 124 -10.33 -19.00 -14.16
N ILE A 125 -11.07 -19.15 -13.05
CA ILE A 125 -12.33 -19.91 -13.01
C ILE A 125 -13.41 -19.20 -13.82
N ASP A 126 -13.62 -17.90 -13.58
CA ASP A 126 -14.68 -17.10 -14.19
C ASP A 126 -14.52 -17.00 -15.72
N GLU A 127 -13.29 -17.01 -16.21
CA GLU A 127 -12.98 -17.01 -17.64
C GLU A 127 -13.14 -18.41 -18.29
N GLU A 128 -13.56 -19.43 -17.53
CA GLU A 128 -13.65 -20.83 -17.95
C GLU A 128 -12.34 -21.38 -18.58
N LEU A 129 -11.19 -20.77 -18.27
CA LEU A 129 -9.90 -21.07 -18.91
C LEU A 129 -9.25 -22.35 -18.39
N LEU A 130 -9.91 -23.08 -17.48
CA LEU A 130 -9.49 -24.40 -17.01
C LEU A 130 -9.74 -25.48 -18.07
N VAL A 131 -8.94 -25.46 -19.12
CA VAL A 131 -8.79 -26.59 -20.04
C VAL A 131 -7.83 -27.61 -19.41
N ARG A 132 -8.40 -28.57 -18.66
CA ARG A 132 -7.88 -29.90 -18.26
C ARG A 132 -7.12 -30.04 -16.91
N PRO A 133 -7.22 -31.24 -16.26
CA PRO A 133 -7.05 -31.43 -14.80
C PRO A 133 -5.62 -31.70 -14.30
N TYR A 134 -4.55 -31.38 -15.03
CA TYR A 134 -3.24 -32.03 -14.81
C TYR A 134 -2.12 -31.19 -14.18
N THR A 135 -2.48 -30.08 -13.52
CA THR A 135 -1.61 -29.42 -12.53
C THR A 135 -2.51 -28.94 -11.42
N THR A 136 -2.14 -29.14 -10.16
CA THR A 136 -2.81 -28.49 -9.03
C THR A 136 -2.93 -27.01 -9.36
N THR A 137 -4.15 -26.48 -9.31
CA THR A 137 -4.45 -25.13 -9.82
C THR A 137 -3.56 -24.07 -9.19
N GLU A 138 -3.09 -24.31 -7.95
CA GLU A 138 -2.08 -23.52 -7.24
C GLU A 138 -0.73 -23.39 -7.97
N ASP A 139 -0.16 -24.50 -8.45
CA ASP A 139 1.15 -24.48 -9.15
C ASP A 139 1.07 -23.70 -10.46
N PHE A 140 -0.11 -23.71 -11.08
CA PHE A 140 -0.37 -22.96 -12.28
C PHE A 140 -0.52 -21.46 -11.97
N VAL A 141 -1.30 -21.11 -10.94
CA VAL A 141 -1.43 -19.74 -10.42
C VAL A 141 -0.05 -19.14 -10.12
N LYS A 142 0.81 -19.85 -9.39
CA LYS A 142 2.19 -19.39 -9.08
C LYS A 142 3.02 -19.08 -10.33
N LYS A 143 2.87 -19.86 -11.40
CA LYS A 143 3.58 -19.62 -12.67
C LYS A 143 3.03 -18.38 -13.37
N VAL A 144 1.70 -18.19 -13.39
CA VAL A 144 1.07 -16.98 -13.94
C VAL A 144 1.50 -15.75 -13.14
N VAL A 145 1.55 -15.81 -11.81
CA VAL A 145 2.11 -14.76 -10.94
C VAL A 145 3.55 -14.40 -11.33
N GLY A 146 4.38 -15.42 -11.57
CA GLY A 146 5.77 -15.24 -12.02
C GLY A 146 5.89 -14.54 -13.38
N VAL A 147 4.96 -14.78 -14.30
CA VAL A 147 4.88 -14.06 -15.59
C VAL A 147 4.35 -12.65 -15.37
N LEU A 148 3.27 -12.48 -14.59
CA LEU A 148 2.69 -11.18 -14.26
C LEU A 148 3.74 -10.21 -13.73
N ARG A 149 4.58 -10.65 -12.78
CA ARG A 149 5.68 -9.85 -12.22
C ARG A 149 6.60 -9.25 -13.29
N LYS A 150 6.75 -9.91 -14.44
CA LYS A 150 7.61 -9.46 -15.56
C LYS A 150 6.90 -8.55 -16.56
N ILE A 151 5.58 -8.63 -16.66
CA ILE A 151 4.81 -7.94 -17.72
C ILE A 151 3.97 -6.77 -17.20
N VAL A 152 3.65 -6.72 -15.90
CA VAL A 152 2.99 -5.57 -15.29
C VAL A 152 4.02 -4.46 -15.05
N PRO A 153 3.60 -3.18 -15.04
CA PRO A 153 4.49 -2.09 -14.65
C PRO A 153 5.07 -2.37 -13.26
N SER A 154 6.39 -2.24 -13.14
CA SER A 154 7.07 -2.22 -11.85
C SER A 154 7.33 -0.78 -11.44
N PHE A 155 7.07 -0.43 -10.19
CA PHE A 155 7.52 0.85 -9.65
C PHE A 155 8.20 0.65 -8.30
N SER A 156 9.08 1.61 -7.99
CA SER A 156 9.68 1.77 -6.67
C SER A 156 8.83 2.80 -5.92
N THR A 157 8.33 2.46 -4.74
CA THR A 157 7.56 3.42 -3.92
C THR A 157 8.40 4.66 -3.56
N SER A 158 9.73 4.57 -3.57
CA SER A 158 10.65 5.68 -3.41
C SER A 158 10.64 6.68 -4.58
N ASP A 159 10.40 6.20 -5.80
CA ASP A 159 10.69 6.96 -7.03
C ASP A 159 9.44 7.62 -7.61
N MET A 160 8.26 7.23 -7.13
CA MET A 160 6.98 7.55 -7.76
C MET A 160 5.88 8.07 -6.82
N LEU A 161 6.09 8.03 -5.50
CA LEU A 161 5.11 8.59 -4.56
C LEU A 161 5.24 10.11 -4.54
N VAL A 162 4.15 10.81 -4.85
CA VAL A 162 4.09 12.28 -4.77
C VAL A 162 4.34 12.67 -3.31
N ASN A 163 5.28 13.61 -3.09
CA ASN A 163 5.54 14.17 -1.78
C ASN A 163 4.40 15.13 -1.38
N GLY A 164 3.29 14.54 -0.96
CA GLY A 164 2.06 15.25 -0.63
C GLY A 164 1.16 14.44 0.30
N ALA A 165 0.14 15.10 0.83
CA ALA A 165 -0.92 14.48 1.61
C ALA A 165 -2.09 14.18 0.67
N ASN A 166 -2.40 12.90 0.49
CA ASN A 166 -3.57 12.45 -0.29
C ASN A 166 -4.81 12.48 0.61
N LEU A 167 -5.73 13.42 0.36
CA LEU A 167 -7.00 13.55 1.07
C LEU A 167 -8.14 12.93 0.25
N ILE A 168 -9.37 12.92 0.78
CA ILE A 168 -10.54 12.33 0.10
C ILE A 168 -10.83 13.04 -1.23
N ASP A 169 -10.70 14.37 -1.25
CA ASP A 169 -11.13 15.24 -2.35
C ASP A 169 -9.98 15.99 -3.03
N ALA A 170 -8.75 15.88 -2.52
CA ALA A 170 -7.61 16.62 -3.03
C ALA A 170 -6.29 15.99 -2.59
N VAL A 171 -5.24 16.18 -3.39
CA VAL A 171 -3.85 15.96 -2.97
C VAL A 171 -3.24 17.32 -2.66
N ILE A 172 -2.69 17.50 -1.46
CA ILE A 172 -1.93 18.69 -1.08
C ILE A 172 -0.44 18.41 -1.29
N GLN A 173 0.20 19.19 -2.16
CA GLN A 173 1.63 19.12 -2.40
C GLN A 173 2.30 20.47 -2.08
N LYS A 174 3.54 20.40 -1.57
CA LYS A 174 4.41 21.56 -1.48
C LYS A 174 5.14 21.77 -2.80
N VAL A 175 5.03 22.96 -3.36
CA VAL A 175 5.74 23.45 -4.55
C VAL A 175 6.60 24.65 -4.16
N GLU A 176 7.45 25.14 -5.07
CA GLU A 176 8.32 26.30 -4.79
C GLU A 176 7.54 27.55 -4.35
N GLU A 177 6.39 27.78 -4.97
CA GLU A 177 5.53 28.94 -4.73
C GLU A 177 4.57 28.78 -3.53
N GLY A 178 4.59 27.63 -2.84
CA GLY A 178 3.76 27.38 -1.66
C GLY A 178 3.08 26.02 -1.65
N LEU A 179 1.77 26.00 -1.40
CA LEU A 179 0.95 24.77 -1.40
C LEU A 179 0.04 24.78 -2.62
N GLN A 180 -0.05 23.64 -3.29
CA GLN A 180 -0.96 23.41 -4.40
C GLN A 180 -1.87 22.22 -4.09
N THR A 181 -3.12 22.31 -4.54
CA THR A 181 -4.05 21.18 -4.63
C THR A 181 -4.09 20.64 -6.04
N ILE A 182 -3.98 19.34 -6.18
CA ILE A 182 -4.21 18.61 -7.43
C ILE A 182 -5.28 17.54 -7.21
N ASP A 183 -5.97 17.16 -8.27
CA ASP A 183 -6.97 16.10 -8.20
C ASP A 183 -6.28 14.73 -7.99
N PRO A 184 -6.86 13.85 -7.15
CA PRO A 184 -6.40 12.47 -7.07
C PRO A 184 -6.51 11.80 -8.46
N SER A 185 -5.40 11.27 -8.97
CA SER A 185 -5.31 10.55 -10.24
C SER A 185 -4.50 9.28 -10.05
N SER A 186 -4.75 8.27 -10.88
CA SER A 186 -3.90 7.07 -10.96
C SER A 186 -2.46 7.34 -11.38
N ASP A 187 -2.19 8.51 -11.97
CA ASP A 187 -0.84 8.94 -12.35
C ASP A 187 -0.04 9.40 -11.12
N HIS A 188 -0.74 9.72 -10.03
CA HIS A 188 -0.14 10.01 -8.74
C HIS A 188 -0.20 8.75 -7.88
N ASN A 189 0.97 8.27 -7.45
CA ASN A 189 1.03 7.09 -6.61
C ASN A 189 0.92 7.51 -5.14
N PHE A 190 -0.04 6.94 -4.42
CA PHE A 190 -0.20 7.06 -2.97
C PHE A 190 -0.48 5.68 -2.37
N MET A 191 0.04 5.40 -1.18
CA MET A 191 -0.22 4.12 -0.48
C MET A 191 -1.34 4.21 0.57
N TYR A 192 -1.83 5.42 0.80
CA TYR A 192 -2.88 5.72 1.76
C TYR A 192 -3.58 7.00 1.36
N GLN A 193 -4.80 7.16 1.86
CA GLN A 193 -5.57 8.37 1.80
C GLN A 193 -5.92 8.76 3.24
N VAL A 194 -5.74 10.03 3.55
CA VAL A 194 -6.13 10.64 4.81
C VAL A 194 -7.64 10.86 4.74
N PRO A 195 -8.46 10.34 5.67
CA PRO A 195 -9.92 10.44 5.66
C PRO A 195 -10.45 11.85 5.99
N LEU A 196 -9.91 12.87 5.32
CA LEU A 196 -10.28 14.27 5.46
C LEU A 196 -10.72 14.82 4.11
N ARG A 197 -11.71 15.72 4.15
CA ARG A 197 -12.08 16.56 3.01
C ARG A 197 -11.56 17.96 3.29
N LEU A 198 -10.81 18.51 2.34
CA LEU A 198 -10.25 19.86 2.49
C LEU A 198 -11.30 20.91 2.16
N GLY A 199 -12.10 20.67 1.13
CA GLY A 199 -12.84 21.73 0.46
C GLY A 199 -11.91 22.74 -0.24
N PRO A 200 -12.45 23.88 -0.72
CA PRO A 200 -11.66 24.89 -1.41
C PRO A 200 -10.64 25.55 -0.49
N LEU A 201 -9.36 25.57 -0.88
CA LEU A 201 -8.28 26.20 -0.08
C LEU A 201 -8.59 27.65 0.32
N ASN A 202 -9.23 28.41 -0.58
CA ASN A 202 -9.62 29.81 -0.35
C ASN A 202 -10.79 29.99 0.63
N GLN A 203 -11.44 28.89 1.04
CA GLN A 203 -12.55 28.87 2.01
C GLN A 203 -12.16 28.24 3.34
N LEU A 204 -10.91 27.80 3.50
CA LEU A 204 -10.44 27.26 4.77
C LEU A 204 -10.49 28.35 5.84
N PRO A 205 -11.09 28.08 7.01
CA PRO A 205 -11.09 29.05 8.10
C PRO A 205 -9.65 29.33 8.53
N PRO A 206 -9.31 30.59 8.86
CA PRO A 206 -8.01 30.89 9.41
C PRO A 206 -7.78 30.06 10.67
N LEU A 207 -6.52 29.69 10.92
CA LEU A 207 -6.16 28.97 12.13
C LEU A 207 -6.64 29.76 13.36
N THR A 208 -7.58 29.21 14.11
CA THR A 208 -8.15 29.93 15.26
C THR A 208 -7.08 30.17 16.31
N ASP A 209 -7.17 31.30 17.02
CA ASP A 209 -6.20 31.60 18.09
C ASP A 209 -6.24 30.55 19.20
N ARG A 210 -7.42 29.97 19.47
CA ARG A 210 -7.56 28.82 20.38
C ARG A 210 -6.73 27.62 19.94
N PHE A 211 -6.67 27.33 18.64
CA PHE A 211 -5.88 26.22 18.14
C PHE A 211 -4.38 26.54 18.19
N LYS A 212 -3.97 27.76 17.83
CA LYS A 212 -2.57 28.22 18.00
C LYS A 212 -2.13 28.10 19.46
N GLU A 213 -2.96 28.58 20.39
CA GLU A 213 -2.72 28.45 21.82
C GLU A 213 -2.65 26.99 22.26
N ALA A 214 -3.49 26.10 21.71
CA ALA A 214 -3.44 24.68 22.03
C ALA A 214 -2.10 24.04 21.58
N LEU A 215 -1.60 24.39 20.39
CA LEU A 215 -0.28 23.93 19.92
C LEU A 215 0.85 24.48 20.81
N ILE A 216 0.82 25.77 21.14
CA ILE A 216 1.79 26.39 22.05
C ILE A 216 1.75 25.74 23.43
N ARG A 217 0.56 25.35 23.92
CA ARG A 217 0.42 24.63 25.20
C ARG A 217 1.00 23.21 25.15
N LEU A 218 1.07 22.59 23.97
CA LEU A 218 1.56 21.22 23.79
C LEU A 218 3.08 21.14 23.68
N VAL A 219 3.74 22.12 23.07
CA VAL A 219 5.19 22.07 22.79
C VAL A 219 5.99 23.31 23.21
N GLY A 220 5.33 24.43 23.46
CA GLY A 220 5.92 25.62 24.06
C GLY A 220 5.74 26.84 23.17
N PRO A 221 6.09 28.03 23.67
CA PRO A 221 6.11 29.24 22.86
C PRO A 221 7.32 29.31 21.93
N ASP A 222 8.34 28.46 22.12
CA ASP A 222 9.54 28.44 21.27
C ASP A 222 9.16 28.06 19.82
N PRO A 223 9.45 28.94 18.84
CA PRO A 223 9.25 28.62 17.42
C PRO A 223 9.95 27.34 16.96
N ALA A 224 11.09 26.97 17.55
CA ALA A 224 11.81 25.74 17.22
C ALA A 224 10.97 24.50 17.55
N ASP A 225 10.34 24.47 18.72
CA ASP A 225 9.53 23.35 19.19
C ASP A 225 8.22 23.24 18.41
N LEU A 226 7.60 24.37 18.08
CA LEU A 226 6.46 24.42 17.14
C LEU A 226 6.84 23.88 15.77
N ASN A 227 8.06 24.15 15.29
CA ASN A 227 8.54 23.61 14.01
C ASN A 227 8.82 22.11 14.10
N ARG A 228 9.33 21.58 15.21
CA ARG A 228 9.44 20.12 15.42
C ARG A 228 8.06 19.46 15.43
N LEU A 229 7.05 20.07 16.03
CA LEU A 229 5.67 19.59 15.99
C LEU A 229 5.09 19.61 14.56
N ARG A 230 5.35 20.67 13.79
CA ARG A 230 4.95 20.74 12.37
C ARG A 230 5.64 19.67 11.54
N LEU A 231 6.94 19.45 11.77
CA LEU A 231 7.71 18.40 11.12
C LEU A 231 7.12 17.02 11.44
N PHE A 232 6.75 16.78 12.69
CA PHE A 232 6.06 15.56 13.10
C PHE A 232 4.76 15.32 12.34
N PHE A 233 3.88 16.32 12.24
CA PHE A 233 2.65 16.20 11.45
C PHE A 233 2.94 15.99 9.96
N HIS A 234 3.90 16.71 9.41
CA HIS A 234 4.33 16.54 8.02
C HIS A 234 4.76 15.11 7.74
N HIS A 235 5.63 14.54 8.58
CA HIS A 235 6.07 13.15 8.45
C HIS A 235 4.94 12.14 8.67
N CYS A 236 3.92 12.43 9.49
CA CYS A 236 2.78 11.54 9.65
C CYS A 236 1.87 11.54 8.41
N LEU A 237 1.62 12.73 7.84
CA LEU A 237 0.60 12.95 6.79
C LEU A 237 1.10 12.77 5.36
N THR A 238 2.41 12.90 5.13
CA THR A 238 3.00 12.85 3.78
C THR A 238 3.98 11.68 3.69
N TYR A 239 4.11 11.04 2.53
CA TYR A 239 5.13 10.00 2.38
C TYR A 239 6.51 10.62 2.20
N GLN A 240 7.46 10.25 3.08
CA GLN A 240 8.84 10.72 3.02
C GLN A 240 9.77 9.52 2.73
N PRO A 241 10.10 9.23 1.46
CA PRO A 241 11.09 8.22 1.14
C PRO A 241 12.47 8.67 1.66
N GLY A 242 13.28 7.73 2.14
CA GLY A 242 14.63 8.01 2.66
C GLY A 242 14.73 8.67 4.05
N SER A 243 13.65 9.15 4.66
CA SER A 243 13.74 9.71 6.01
C SER A 243 13.80 8.61 7.08
N ASN A 244 14.99 8.34 7.62
CA ASN A 244 15.18 7.45 8.77
C ASN A 244 14.97 8.24 10.07
N ILE A 245 13.83 8.91 10.19
CA ILE A 245 13.50 9.78 11.33
C ILE A 245 12.45 9.10 12.21
N ALA A 246 12.70 9.11 13.51
CA ALA A 246 11.74 8.79 14.56
C ALA A 246 11.48 10.03 15.41
N PHE A 247 10.32 10.10 16.04
CA PHE A 247 9.98 11.19 16.96
C PHE A 247 9.90 10.66 18.38
N LEU A 248 10.45 11.41 19.34
CA LEU A 248 10.28 11.13 20.76
C LEU A 248 9.33 12.18 21.35
N LEU A 249 8.17 11.73 21.84
CA LEU A 249 7.31 12.54 22.72
C LEU A 249 7.65 12.16 24.16
N SER A 250 8.47 12.99 24.80
CA SER A 250 8.82 12.88 26.21
C SER A 250 7.99 13.86 27.04
N GLY A 251 7.82 13.57 28.34
CA GLY A 251 7.15 14.48 29.26
C GLY A 251 6.38 13.75 30.35
N ASP A 252 5.95 14.42 31.41
CA ASP A 252 5.19 13.76 32.49
C ASP A 252 3.84 13.20 32.02
N GLN A 253 3.17 12.42 32.87
CA GLN A 253 1.80 11.99 32.61
C GLN A 253 0.86 13.21 32.54
N GLY A 254 -0.04 13.24 31.55
CA GLY A 254 -1.04 14.31 31.41
C GLY A 254 -0.55 15.57 30.69
N THR A 255 0.60 15.50 30.02
CA THR A 255 1.18 16.61 29.23
C THR A 255 0.65 16.70 27.79
N GLY A 256 -0.25 15.79 27.39
CA GLY A 256 -0.87 15.81 26.06
C GLY A 256 -0.24 14.90 25.01
N LYS A 257 0.74 14.04 25.37
CA LYS A 257 1.30 13.02 24.47
C LYS A 257 0.22 12.12 23.84
N SER A 258 -0.64 11.55 24.67
CA SER A 258 -1.78 10.74 24.21
C SER A 258 -2.83 11.57 23.45
N THR A 259 -2.84 12.90 23.62
CA THR A 259 -3.67 13.79 22.80
C THR A 259 -3.10 13.89 21.39
N LEU A 260 -1.78 14.05 21.23
CA LEU A 260 -1.11 14.06 19.93
C LEU A 260 -1.26 12.73 19.19
N GLU A 261 -1.08 11.61 19.90
CA GLU A 261 -1.37 10.27 19.37
C GLU A 261 -2.80 10.18 18.81
N LYS A 262 -3.80 10.55 19.63
CA LYS A 262 -5.21 10.55 19.21
C LYS A 262 -5.50 11.48 18.03
N ILE A 263 -4.86 12.65 17.96
CA ILE A 263 -5.00 13.56 16.82
C ILE A 263 -4.49 12.87 15.56
N VAL A 264 -3.28 12.33 15.59
CA VAL A 264 -2.68 11.65 14.44
C VAL A 264 -3.51 10.43 14.01
N THR A 265 -3.94 9.59 14.96
CA THR A 265 -4.81 8.43 14.67
C THR A 265 -6.13 8.88 14.03
N LYS A 266 -6.75 9.95 14.50
CA LYS A 266 -7.97 10.48 13.88
C LYS A 266 -7.74 11.07 12.50
N LEU A 267 -6.58 11.70 12.27
CA LEU A 267 -6.24 12.25 10.96
C LEU A 267 -5.99 11.13 9.96
N LEU A 268 -5.26 10.07 10.33
CA LEU A 268 -4.83 9.00 9.41
C LEU A 268 -5.80 7.82 9.29
N GLY A 269 -6.69 7.63 10.26
CA GLY A 269 -7.50 6.42 10.39
C GLY A 269 -6.88 5.39 11.35
N GLU A 270 -7.75 4.64 12.04
CA GLU A 270 -7.32 3.63 13.03
C GLU A 270 -6.57 2.46 12.38
N ASP A 271 -6.85 2.15 11.11
CA ASP A 271 -6.20 1.10 10.32
C ASP A 271 -4.75 1.45 9.96
N ARG A 272 -4.35 2.72 10.05
CA ARG A 272 -3.01 3.21 9.67
C ARG A 272 -2.12 3.51 10.86
N CYS A 273 -2.64 3.48 12.07
CA CYS A 273 -1.91 3.78 13.29
C CYS A 273 -1.92 2.56 14.22
N HIS A 274 -0.75 2.05 14.56
CA HIS A 274 -0.63 0.97 15.54
C HIS A 274 0.12 1.45 16.76
N ALA A 275 -0.37 1.06 17.93
CA ALA A 275 0.28 1.31 19.20
C ALA A 275 0.74 -0.02 19.80
N MET A 276 1.99 -0.09 20.25
CA MET A 276 2.58 -1.28 20.84
C MET A 276 3.51 -0.88 21.98
N ARG A 277 3.68 -1.75 22.97
CA ARG A 277 4.75 -1.59 23.97
C ARG A 277 6.09 -1.94 23.37
N LEU A 278 7.17 -1.36 23.90
CA LEU A 278 8.54 -1.73 23.52
C LEU A 278 8.78 -3.24 23.59
N ALA A 279 8.28 -3.89 24.65
CA ALA A 279 8.35 -5.34 24.79
C ALA A 279 7.64 -6.03 23.63
N GLU A 280 6.45 -5.63 23.22
CA GLU A 280 5.68 -6.31 22.17
C GLU A 280 6.36 -6.26 20.78
N LEU A 281 7.32 -5.35 20.58
CA LEU A 281 8.10 -5.33 19.35
C LEU A 281 8.86 -6.63 19.10
N HIS A 282 9.20 -7.43 20.12
CA HIS A 282 9.85 -8.73 19.87
C HIS A 282 8.89 -9.78 19.30
N ASN A 283 7.57 -9.60 19.43
CA ASN A 283 6.58 -10.56 18.96
C ASN A 283 6.34 -10.42 17.44
N GLU A 284 6.78 -11.43 16.69
CA GLU A 284 6.63 -11.51 15.22
C GLU A 284 5.19 -11.38 14.73
N SER A 285 4.23 -11.95 15.47
CA SER A 285 2.82 -11.89 15.09
C SER A 285 2.25 -10.48 15.30
N ALA A 286 2.62 -9.82 16.40
CA ALA A 286 2.19 -8.45 16.67
C ALA A 286 2.73 -7.46 15.63
N ARG A 287 3.98 -7.65 15.16
CA ARG A 287 4.59 -6.84 14.09
C ARG A 287 3.95 -7.03 12.72
N THR A 288 3.13 -8.06 12.50
CA THR A 288 2.48 -8.29 11.19
C THR A 288 1.58 -7.13 10.81
N ALA A 289 0.94 -6.48 11.79
CA ALA A 289 0.11 -5.29 11.60
C ALA A 289 0.88 -4.10 10.99
N LEU A 290 2.20 -4.05 11.18
CA LEU A 290 3.04 -2.94 10.70
C LEU A 290 3.23 -2.90 9.19
N ARG A 291 2.84 -3.95 8.46
CA ARG A 291 3.04 -4.06 7.00
C ARG A 291 2.38 -2.91 6.22
N ASN A 292 1.20 -2.48 6.66
CA ASN A 292 0.42 -1.42 6.02
C ASN A 292 0.28 -0.16 6.88
N ALA A 293 0.93 -0.17 8.04
CA ALA A 293 0.91 0.92 9.01
C ALA A 293 1.63 2.17 8.49
N ARG A 294 1.04 3.34 8.73
CA ARG A 294 1.67 4.65 8.48
C ARG A 294 2.45 5.15 9.67
N VAL A 295 1.94 4.91 10.87
CA VAL A 295 2.54 5.36 12.14
C VAL A 295 2.54 4.20 13.13
N LEU A 296 3.69 4.01 13.79
CA LEU A 296 3.86 3.12 14.92
C LEU A 296 4.12 3.96 16.17
N PHE A 297 3.21 3.91 17.13
CA PHE A 297 3.41 4.44 18.48
C PHE A 297 4.03 3.35 19.36
N VAL A 298 5.24 3.59 19.84
CA VAL A 298 5.89 2.72 20.82
C VAL A 298 5.68 3.33 22.20
N ASN A 299 4.79 2.71 22.95
CA ASN A 299 4.43 3.12 24.31
C ASN A 299 5.47 2.68 25.32
N GLU A 300 5.56 3.45 26.40
CA GLU A 300 6.31 3.06 27.61
C GLU A 300 7.79 2.79 27.31
N VAL A 301 8.41 3.65 26.50
CA VAL A 301 9.86 3.55 26.25
C VAL A 301 10.59 4.01 27.49
N TYR A 302 11.12 3.07 28.27
CA TYR A 302 12.02 3.31 29.39
C TYR A 302 13.08 2.21 29.40
N GLU A 303 14.29 2.54 29.87
CA GLU A 303 15.39 1.56 30.04
C GLU A 303 15.66 0.75 28.77
N LEU A 304 15.66 1.43 27.62
CA LEU A 304 16.03 0.84 26.35
C LEU A 304 17.53 0.51 26.39
N GLU A 305 17.86 -0.78 26.53
CA GLU A 305 19.23 -1.26 26.59
C GLU A 305 19.71 -1.76 25.22
N THR A 306 20.92 -1.37 24.84
CA THR A 306 21.62 -1.88 23.64
C THR A 306 21.77 -3.39 23.71
N GLY A 307 21.61 -4.09 22.58
CA GLY A 307 21.75 -5.54 22.49
C GLY A 307 20.51 -6.33 22.94
N THR A 308 19.45 -5.65 23.42
CA THR A 308 18.16 -6.31 23.65
C THR A 308 17.44 -6.57 22.32
N PRO A 309 16.67 -7.68 22.19
CA PRO A 309 15.92 -7.95 20.95
C PRO A 309 14.96 -6.83 20.56
N ALA A 310 14.31 -6.18 21.54
CA ALA A 310 13.42 -5.06 21.31
C ALA A 310 14.15 -3.83 20.74
N PHE A 311 15.35 -3.54 21.24
CA PHE A 311 16.21 -2.47 20.72
C PHE A 311 16.65 -2.73 19.29
N GLU A 312 17.15 -3.93 18.98
CA GLU A 312 17.59 -4.27 17.63
C GLU A 312 16.45 -4.18 16.60
N ILE A 313 15.25 -4.62 16.99
CA ILE A 313 14.05 -4.49 16.15
C ILE A 313 13.67 -3.02 16.00
N LEU A 314 13.69 -2.23 17.08
CA LEU A 314 13.41 -0.80 16.99
C LEU A 314 14.38 -0.08 16.05
N LYS A 315 15.68 -0.39 16.14
CA LYS A 315 16.73 0.12 15.25
C LYS A 315 16.51 -0.28 13.79
N THR A 316 16.06 -1.53 13.56
CA THR A 316 15.67 -2.03 12.23
C THR A 316 14.47 -1.25 11.68
N LEU A 317 13.45 -0.98 12.51
CA LEU A 317 12.25 -0.24 12.13
C LEU A 317 12.56 1.24 11.82
N THR A 318 13.34 1.91 12.65
CA THR A 318 13.73 3.33 12.45
C THR A 318 14.76 3.49 11.34
N GLY A 319 15.59 2.47 11.09
CA GLY A 319 16.54 2.40 9.98
C GLY A 319 15.93 2.05 8.63
N ARG A 320 14.66 1.61 8.60
CA ARG A 320 13.97 1.07 7.42
C ARG A 320 14.68 -0.15 6.83
N ASP A 321 15.24 -0.96 7.70
CA ASP A 321 15.85 -2.23 7.34
C ASP A 321 14.77 -3.32 7.19
N LEU A 322 15.19 -4.47 6.65
CA LEU A 322 14.30 -5.60 6.39
C LEU A 322 13.97 -6.34 7.70
N VAL A 323 12.70 -6.30 8.11
CA VAL A 323 12.19 -6.97 9.31
C VAL A 323 11.65 -8.35 8.94
N SER A 324 12.09 -9.38 9.67
CA SER A 324 11.53 -10.72 9.58
C SER A 324 10.31 -10.86 10.49
N ASN A 325 9.24 -11.42 9.95
CA ASN A 325 7.99 -11.68 10.65
C ASN A 325 7.44 -13.07 10.33
N LYS A 326 6.49 -13.50 11.15
CA LYS A 326 5.76 -14.74 10.99
C LYS A 326 4.28 -14.48 11.21
N VAL A 327 3.47 -14.77 10.19
CA VAL A 327 2.02 -14.85 10.34
C VAL A 327 1.69 -16.27 10.76
N LEU A 328 0.75 -16.41 11.71
CA LEU A 328 0.21 -17.72 12.05
C LEU A 328 -0.36 -18.38 10.78
N TYR A 329 0.01 -19.63 10.54
CA TYR A 329 -0.47 -20.47 9.43
C TYR A 329 -0.03 -20.11 8.00
N VAL A 330 0.58 -18.94 7.75
CA VAL A 330 1.08 -18.53 6.42
C VAL A 330 2.60 -18.69 6.27
N GLY A 331 3.34 -18.63 7.38
CA GLY A 331 4.80 -18.83 7.41
C GLY A 331 5.61 -17.54 7.58
N PHE A 332 6.91 -17.61 7.30
CA PHE A 332 7.84 -16.48 7.46
C PHE A 332 7.81 -15.56 6.24
N PHE A 333 7.71 -14.27 6.49
CA PHE A 333 7.85 -13.25 5.45
C PHE A 333 8.73 -12.12 5.96
N LYS A 334 9.30 -11.35 5.03
CA LYS A 334 10.12 -10.18 5.37
C LYS A 334 9.50 -8.94 4.74
N PHE A 335 9.51 -7.84 5.47
CA PHE A 335 9.01 -6.56 4.98
C PHE A 335 9.86 -5.42 5.54
N THR A 336 9.84 -4.29 4.85
CA THR A 336 10.46 -3.05 5.34
C THR A 336 9.36 -2.13 5.85
N PHE A 337 9.45 -1.70 7.11
CA PHE A 337 8.55 -0.68 7.63
C PHE A 337 8.94 0.70 7.06
N ARG A 338 7.98 1.35 6.39
CA ARG A 338 8.17 2.67 5.76
C ARG A 338 7.38 3.78 6.46
N GLY A 339 6.77 3.45 7.60
CA GLY A 339 6.01 4.40 8.39
C GLY A 339 6.90 5.33 9.22
N VAL A 340 6.27 6.11 10.09
CA VAL A 340 6.93 6.91 11.12
C VAL A 340 6.90 6.14 12.44
N VAL A 341 8.03 6.08 13.13
CA VAL A 341 8.09 5.58 14.51
C VAL A 341 7.97 6.76 15.47
N VAL A 342 7.07 6.64 16.44
CA VAL A 342 6.82 7.64 17.48
C VAL A 342 7.00 6.99 18.84
N LEU A 343 8.05 7.37 19.54
CA LEU A 343 8.41 6.88 20.86
C LEU A 343 7.68 7.73 21.90
N LEU A 344 6.96 7.09 22.80
CA LEU A 344 6.20 7.74 23.86
C LEU A 344 6.85 7.40 25.19
N SER A 345 7.35 8.41 25.90
CA SER A 345 7.96 8.22 27.21
C SER A 345 7.51 9.24 28.25
N ASN A 346 7.56 8.81 29.51
CA ASN A 346 7.42 9.68 30.66
C ASN A 346 8.76 10.23 31.19
N LYS A 347 9.89 9.75 30.65
CA LYS A 347 11.23 10.21 30.98
C LYS A 347 11.80 11.02 29.79
N PRO A 348 12.66 12.02 30.04
CA PRO A 348 13.38 12.71 28.96
C PRO A 348 14.42 11.79 28.30
N GLU A 349 14.87 12.11 27.09
CA GLU A 349 15.77 11.28 26.28
C GLU A 349 16.99 10.74 27.05
N LYS A 350 17.64 11.62 27.82
CA LYS A 350 18.84 11.31 28.63
C LYS A 350 18.65 10.18 29.65
N ASP A 351 17.41 9.92 30.05
CA ASP A 351 17.05 8.96 31.11
C ASP A 351 16.42 7.67 30.52
N LEU A 352 16.44 7.50 29.19
CA LEU A 352 15.81 6.37 28.50
C LEU A 352 16.70 5.14 28.36
N GLY A 353 17.93 5.16 28.86
CA GLY A 353 18.86 4.03 28.83
C GLY A 353 19.91 4.12 27.73
N SER A 354 20.82 3.13 27.69
CA SER A 354 21.99 3.13 26.81
C SER A 354 21.63 3.08 25.31
N GLY A 355 20.45 2.58 24.95
CA GLY A 355 19.99 2.49 23.56
C GLY A 355 19.80 3.85 22.89
N PHE A 356 19.45 4.91 23.63
CA PHE A 356 19.42 6.28 23.07
C PHE A 356 20.81 6.92 22.97
N ALA A 357 21.81 6.37 23.66
CA ALA A 357 23.20 6.75 23.46
C ALA A 357 23.83 6.06 22.23
N ASP A 358 23.18 5.04 21.65
CA ASP A 358 23.60 4.43 20.38
C ASP A 358 23.49 5.47 19.26
N PHE A 359 24.59 5.68 18.56
CA PHE A 359 24.73 6.69 17.51
C PHE A 359 23.65 6.56 16.42
N ALA A 360 23.29 5.32 16.05
CA ALA A 360 22.30 5.10 15.00
C ALA A 360 20.88 5.48 15.41
N MET A 361 20.54 5.45 16.71
CA MET A 361 19.25 5.95 17.19
C MET A 361 19.30 7.45 17.46
N ARG A 362 20.37 7.94 18.08
CA ARG A 362 20.52 9.36 18.45
C ARG A 362 20.39 10.30 17.25
N ASP A 363 21.03 9.97 16.13
CA ASP A 363 21.00 10.84 14.93
C ASP A 363 19.66 10.81 14.19
N ARG A 364 18.77 9.86 14.56
CA ARG A 364 17.49 9.62 13.90
C ARG A 364 16.30 10.12 14.71
N VAL A 365 16.47 10.33 16.01
CA VAL A 365 15.38 10.71 16.91
C VAL A 365 15.31 12.22 17.03
N ILE A 366 14.13 12.77 16.73
CA ILE A 366 13.79 14.17 16.99
C ILE A 366 12.90 14.22 18.23
N GLU A 367 13.42 14.78 19.32
CA GLU A 367 12.62 15.05 20.51
C GLU A 367 11.66 16.22 20.25
N ILE A 368 10.38 15.98 20.51
CA ILE A 368 9.36 17.03 20.58
C ILE A 368 9.17 17.33 22.06
N PRO A 369 9.78 18.41 22.58
CA PRO A 369 9.71 18.72 23.98
C PRO A 369 8.29 19.07 24.37
N ASN A 370 7.99 18.89 25.65
CA ASN A 370 6.69 19.20 26.20
C ASN A 370 6.80 20.21 27.37
N PRO A 371 6.32 21.45 27.20
CA PRO A 371 6.43 22.53 28.17
C PRO A 371 5.44 22.34 29.33
N ALA A 372 4.46 21.44 29.21
CA ALA A 372 3.51 21.18 30.29
C ALA A 372 4.21 20.60 31.53
N GLN A 373 5.46 20.13 31.40
CA GLN A 373 6.32 19.77 32.52
C GLN A 373 6.59 20.93 33.49
N GLU A 374 6.77 22.16 33.00
CA GLU A 374 7.13 23.29 33.88
C GLU A 374 5.93 23.91 34.62
N ARG A 375 4.70 23.72 34.13
CA ARG A 375 3.50 24.41 34.66
C ARG A 375 2.70 23.64 35.71
N ARG A 376 3.14 22.44 36.10
CA ARG A 376 2.47 21.67 37.16
C ARG A 376 2.70 22.17 38.58
N THR A 377 3.49 23.25 38.78
CA THR A 377 3.63 23.86 40.10
C THR A 377 2.45 24.74 40.53
N ARG A 378 1.51 25.14 39.65
CA ARG A 378 0.31 25.89 40.09
C ARG A 378 -0.90 25.67 39.18
N ARG A 379 -1.75 24.71 39.51
CA ARG A 379 -3.20 24.88 39.32
C ARG A 379 -3.85 24.78 40.70
N PRO A 380 -4.53 25.83 41.19
CA PRO A 380 -5.46 25.65 42.29
C PRO A 380 -6.50 24.63 41.84
N CYS A 381 -6.85 23.71 42.73
CA CYS A 381 -7.99 22.82 42.54
C CYS A 381 -9.18 23.69 42.09
N ILE A 382 -9.73 23.43 40.91
CA ILE A 382 -11.01 24.00 40.50
C ILE A 382 -12.00 23.57 41.59
N PRO A 383 -12.68 24.48 42.32
CA PRO A 383 -13.64 24.09 43.32
C PRO A 383 -14.72 23.25 42.63
N LYS A 384 -15.00 22.06 43.16
CA LYS A 384 -16.16 21.28 42.75
C LYS A 384 -17.39 22.16 42.94
N VAL A 385 -17.98 22.64 41.85
CA VAL A 385 -19.29 23.29 41.90
C VAL A 385 -20.28 22.22 42.35
N PRO A 386 -20.99 22.38 43.48
CA PRO A 386 -21.97 21.39 43.91
C PRO A 386 -23.12 21.38 42.89
N PHE A 387 -23.43 20.19 42.38
CA PHE A 387 -24.67 19.94 41.66
C PHE A 387 -25.83 20.24 42.62
N VAL A 388 -26.54 21.33 42.38
CA VAL A 388 -27.84 21.56 42.99
C VAL A 388 -28.85 20.72 42.20
N ARG A 389 -29.58 19.86 42.92
CA ARG A 389 -30.64 19.00 42.39
C ARG A 389 -31.87 19.80 41.97
#